data_AF-A0A822FA70-F1
#
_entry.id   AF-A0A822FA70-F1
#
_cell.length_a   1.000
_cell.length_b   1.000
_cell.length_c   1.000
_cell.angle_alpha   90.00
_cell.angle_beta   90.00
_cell.angle_gamma   90.00
#
_symmetry.space_group_name_H-M   'P 1'
#
loop_
_entity.id
_entity.type
_entity.pdbx_description
1 polymer ?
#
loop_
_entity_poly.entity_id
_entity_poly.type
_entity_poly.pdbx_seq_one_letter_code
_entity_poly.pdbx_strand_id
1 'polypeptide(L)' 'VFSLNDRLRIIQSTDCPSGWLYLALLHALTSHHLPDQYTEMTGMERAFQLLNSAGCWTDQPFDSLSLNILRQIAFISPKA' A
#
# COMPACT_ATOMS: atom_id res chain seq x y z
N VAL A 1 -10.46 -8.15 6.13
CA VAL A 1 -9.93 -7.09 5.22
C VAL A 1 -8.49 -7.37 4.80
N PHE A 2 -7.70 -8.09 5.62
CA PHE A 2 -6.35 -8.54 5.25
C PHE A 2 -6.13 -9.95 5.79
N SER A 3 -5.37 -10.76 5.08
CA SER A 3 -4.87 -12.07 5.55
C SER A 3 -3.35 -12.03 5.62
N LEU A 4 -2.76 -12.65 6.64
CA LEU A 4 -1.32 -12.82 6.69
C LEU A 4 -0.95 -14.11 5.95
N ASN A 5 -0.05 -14.00 4.99
CA ASN A 5 0.53 -15.18 4.36
C ASN A 5 1.68 -15.67 5.24
N ASP A 6 1.45 -16.70 6.06
CA ASP A 6 2.43 -17.22 7.01
C ASP A 6 3.74 -17.68 6.36
N ARG A 7 3.69 -18.14 5.10
CA ARG A 7 4.87 -18.64 4.37
C ARG A 7 5.77 -17.50 3.89
N LEU A 8 5.17 -16.43 3.40
CA LEU A 8 5.89 -15.27 2.87
C LEU A 8 6.08 -14.17 3.92
N ARG A 9 5.40 -14.28 5.07
CA ARG A 9 5.29 -13.24 6.10
C ARG A 9 4.89 -11.87 5.53
N ILE A 10 4.05 -11.88 4.51
CA ILE A 10 3.49 -10.68 3.89
C ILE A 10 2.00 -10.56 4.22
N ILE A 11 1.53 -9.33 4.30
CA ILE A 11 0.10 -9.05 4.36
C ILE A 11 -0.44 -9.16 2.94
N GLN A 12 -1.44 -10.02 2.74
CA GLN A 12 -2.18 -10.14 1.49
C GLN A 12 -3.47 -9.34 1.60
N SER A 13 -3.69 -8.48 0.62
CA SER A 13 -4.96 -7.79 0.45
C SER A 13 -6.02 -8.78 -0.03
N THR A 14 -7.23 -8.68 0.53
CA THR A 14 -8.42 -9.37 0.01
C THR A 14 -9.03 -8.56 -1.16
N ASP A 15 -10.18 -8.97 -1.70
CA ASP A 15 -10.89 -8.31 -2.83
C ASP A 15 -11.41 -6.88 -2.54
N CYS A 16 -11.00 -6.27 -1.42
CA CYS A 16 -11.41 -4.95 -1.00
C CYS A 16 -10.30 -3.91 -1.28
N PRO A 17 -10.61 -2.73 -1.85
CA PRO A 17 -9.61 -1.69 -2.13
C PRO A 17 -8.88 -1.17 -0.89
N SER A 18 -9.57 -1.12 0.26
CA SER A 18 -8.97 -0.72 1.54
C SER A 18 -7.81 -1.64 1.96
N GLY A 19 -7.91 -2.91 1.55
CA GLY A 19 -6.87 -3.93 1.60
C GLY A 19 -5.54 -3.45 1.02
N TRP A 20 -5.62 -3.06 -0.25
CA TRP A 20 -4.50 -2.64 -1.07
C TRP A 20 -3.95 -1.29 -0.65
N LEU A 21 -4.83 -0.34 -0.31
CA LEU A 21 -4.44 0.98 0.17
C LEU A 21 -3.65 0.90 1.48
N TYR A 22 -4.08 0.04 2.42
CA TYR A 22 -3.36 -0.16 3.67
C TYR A 22 -1.99 -0.80 3.45
N LEU A 23 -1.90 -1.77 2.53
CA LEU A 23 -0.62 -2.39 2.16
C LEU A 23 0.36 -1.35 1.58
N ALA A 24 -0.13 -0.47 0.70
CA ALA A 24 0.67 0.62 0.16
C ALA A 24 1.16 1.57 1.26
N LEU A 25 0.29 1.97 2.19
CA LEU A 25 0.67 2.79 3.34
C LEU A 25 1.73 2.10 4.20
N LEU A 26 1.59 0.80 4.45
CA LEU A 26 2.55 0.04 5.25
C LEU A 26 3.95 0.03 4.63
N HIS A 27 4.04 -0.21 3.32
CA HIS A 27 5.31 -0.13 2.59
C HIS A 27 5.91 1.28 2.63
N ALA A 28 5.07 2.32 2.55
CA ALA A 28 5.54 3.69 2.65
C ALA A 28 6.07 4.06 4.06
N LEU A 29 5.53 3.47 5.12
CA LEU A 29 5.90 3.81 6.51
C LEU A 29 7.02 2.95 7.11
N THR A 30 7.06 1.67 6.77
CA THR A 30 7.91 0.69 7.48
C THR A 30 9.16 0.30 6.71
N SER A 31 9.18 0.49 5.41
CA SER A 31 10.32 0.10 4.60
C SER A 31 11.43 1.14 4.67
N HIS A 32 12.65 0.63 4.71
CA HIS A 32 13.84 1.46 4.73
C HIS A 32 14.01 2.22 3.42
N HIS A 33 14.73 3.35 3.46
CA HIS A 33 15.02 4.17 2.28
C HIS A 33 16.00 3.49 1.31
N LEU A 34 16.70 2.43 1.73
CA LEU A 34 17.54 1.65 0.85
C LEU A 34 16.71 0.65 0.05
N PRO A 35 17.05 0.41 -1.22
CA PRO A 35 16.42 -0.62 -2.01
C PRO A 35 16.67 -1.98 -1.37
N ASP A 36 15.62 -2.80 -1.31
CA ASP A 36 15.74 -4.18 -0.87
C ASP A 36 16.65 -4.96 -1.84
N GLN A 37 17.58 -5.75 -1.32
CA GLN A 37 18.61 -6.41 -2.15
C GLN A 37 18.05 -7.46 -3.11
N TYR A 38 16.83 -7.96 -2.86
CA TYR A 38 16.21 -8.98 -3.70
C TYR A 38 15.34 -8.37 -4.79
N THR A 39 14.58 -7.32 -4.46
CA THR A 39 13.67 -6.65 -5.38
C THR A 39 14.25 -5.42 -6.05
N GLU A 40 15.38 -4.90 -5.56
CA GLU A 40 16.02 -3.64 -5.94
C GLU A 40 15.10 -2.41 -5.81
N MET A 41 13.99 -2.55 -5.08
CA MET A 41 12.99 -1.51 -4.89
C MET A 41 13.00 -1.02 -3.45
N THR A 42 12.82 0.28 -3.27
CA THR A 42 12.48 0.89 -1.99
C THR A 42 11.01 0.63 -1.66
N GLY A 43 10.63 0.69 -0.38
CA GLY A 43 9.22 0.54 -0.05
C GLY A 43 8.34 1.68 -0.54
N MET A 44 8.90 2.88 -0.76
CA MET A 44 8.17 3.97 -1.38
C MET A 44 7.83 3.65 -2.84
N GLU A 45 8.79 3.13 -3.62
CA GLU A 45 8.53 2.67 -5.00
C GLU A 45 7.50 1.53 -5.02
N ARG A 46 7.62 0.60 -4.08
CA ARG A 46 6.64 -0.49 -3.94
C ARG A 46 5.25 0.03 -3.59
N ALA A 47 5.14 1.03 -2.72
CA ALA A 47 3.88 1.68 -2.38
C ALA A 47 3.24 2.35 -3.61
N PHE A 48 4.02 3.08 -4.41
CA PHE A 48 3.53 3.67 -5.66
C PHE A 48 3.10 2.62 -6.68
N GLN A 49 3.82 1.52 -6.79
CA GLN A 49 3.43 0.40 -7.66
C GLN A 49 2.08 -0.20 -7.23
N LEU A 50 1.86 -0.36 -5.93
CA LEU A 50 0.59 -0.85 -5.39
C LEU A 50 -0.56 0.14 -5.62
N LEU A 51 -0.33 1.44 -5.43
CA LEU A 51 -1.35 2.48 -5.69
C LEU A 51 -1.75 2.55 -7.17
N ASN A 52 -0.81 2.32 -8.07
CA ASN A 52 -1.07 2.23 -9.51
C ASN A 52 -1.64 0.88 -9.96
N SER A 53 -1.74 -0.11 -9.07
CA SER A 53 -2.31 -1.42 -9.39
C SER A 53 -3.84 -1.37 -9.40
N ALA A 54 -4.48 -2.20 -10.23
CA ALA A 54 -5.93 -2.27 -10.34
C ALA A 54 -6.64 -2.61 -9.02
N GLY A 55 -5.95 -3.17 -8.02
CA GLY A 55 -6.51 -3.50 -6.71
C GLY A 55 -6.87 -2.28 -5.86
N CYS A 56 -6.24 -1.12 -6.10
CA CYS A 56 -6.57 0.13 -5.40
C CYS A 56 -7.73 0.89 -6.04
N TRP A 57 -8.13 0.52 -7.26
CA TRP A 57 -9.18 1.20 -8.01
C TRP A 57 -10.49 0.44 -7.88
N THR A 58 -11.58 1.18 -7.76
CA THR A 58 -12.92 0.61 -7.68
C THR A 58 -13.89 1.54 -8.37
N ASP A 59 -14.93 0.95 -8.95
CA ASP A 59 -16.07 1.67 -9.53
C ASP A 59 -17.00 2.25 -8.45
N GLN A 60 -16.90 1.73 -7.22
CA GLN A 60 -17.73 2.15 -6.09
C GLN A 60 -17.06 3.29 -5.30
N PRO A 61 -17.84 4.15 -4.61
CA PRO A 61 -17.27 5.19 -3.77
C PRO A 61 -16.40 4.59 -2.65
N PHE A 62 -15.30 5.27 -2.32
CA PHE A 62 -14.42 4.86 -1.23
C PHE A 62 -15.10 5.01 0.13
N ASP A 63 -14.96 3.96 0.95
CA ASP A 63 -15.36 4.01 2.35
C ASP A 63 -14.48 4.99 3.15
N SER A 64 -15.01 5.44 4.29
CA SER A 64 -14.37 6.29 5.28
C SER A 64 -12.95 5.85 5.65
N LEU A 65 -12.73 4.53 5.80
CA LEU A 65 -11.42 3.95 6.07
C LEU A 65 -10.43 4.20 4.92
N SER A 66 -10.84 3.91 3.69
CA SER A 66 -10.01 4.11 2.50
C SER A 66 -9.64 5.58 2.32
N LEU A 67 -10.58 6.49 2.54
CA LEU A 67 -10.33 7.93 2.51
C LEU A 67 -9.33 8.36 3.59
N ASN A 68 -9.42 7.81 4.79
CA ASN A 68 -8.46 8.09 5.85
C ASN A 68 -7.05 7.62 5.48
N ILE A 69 -6.92 6.42 4.91
CA ILE A 69 -5.64 5.88 4.45
C ILE A 69 -5.05 6.77 3.34
N LEU A 70 -5.85 7.14 2.34
CA LEU A 70 -5.41 8.03 1.26
C LEU A 70 -4.93 9.39 1.78
N ARG A 71 -5.59 9.95 2.80
CA ARG A 71 -5.14 11.19 3.46
C ARG A 71 -3.79 11.02 4.16
N GLN A 72 -3.57 9.88 4.82
CA GLN A 72 -2.27 9.58 5.45
C GLN A 72 -1.16 9.43 4.41
N ILE A 73 -1.43 8.73 3.31
CA ILE A 73 -0.49 8.61 2.18
C ILE A 73 -0.18 10.00 1.61
N ALA A 74 -1.19 10.84 1.39
CA ALA A 74 -0.99 12.19 0.89
C ALA A 74 -0.13 13.05 1.84
N PHE A 75 -0.26 12.87 3.16
CA PHE A 75 0.53 13.59 4.15
C PHE A 75 2.02 13.25 4.12
N ILE A 76 2.36 11.96 3.91
CA ILE A 76 3.75 11.49 3.84
C ILE A 76 4.35 11.59 2.44
N SER A 77 3.53 11.86 1.42
CA SER A 77 4.00 11.97 0.05
C SER A 77 4.86 13.22 -0.14
N PRO A 78 5.90 13.16 -1.01
CA PRO A 78 6.69 14.32 -1.35
C PRO A 78 5.79 15.45 -1.86
N LYS A 79 6.00 16.66 -1.36
CA LYS A 79 5.31 17.85 -1.88
C LYS A 79 6.00 18.28 -3.17
N ALA A 80 5.19 18.49 -4.22
CA ALA A 80 5.64 19.09 -5.48
C ALA A 80 6.02 20.56 -5.30
#